data_AF-A0A830FY30-F1
#
_entry.id   AF-A0A830FY30-F1
#
_cell.length_a   1.000
_cell.length_b   1.000
_cell.length_c   1.000
_cell.angle_alpha   90.00
_cell.angle_beta   90.00
_cell.angle_gamma   90.00
#
_symmetry.space_group_name_H-M   'P 1'
#
loop_
_entity.id
_entity.type
_entity.pdbx_description
1 polymer ?
#
loop_
_entity_poly.entity_id
_entity_poly.type
_entity_poly.pdbx_seq_one_letter_code
_entity_poly.pdbx_strand_id
1 'polypeptide(L)' 'MPSDEPTPIERTASEPMATRYDLVLAAIPLALLAGALAGMAAGVGTRPGVAVGGVGALCALGYAIFGDPPIERGGGRRTS' A
#
# COMPACT_ATOMS: atom_id res chain seq x y z
N MET A 1 7.75 -47.72 5.05
CA MET A 1 8.25 -46.33 5.18
C MET A 1 7.06 -45.41 4.98
N PRO A 2 6.64 -44.65 5.99
CA PRO A 2 5.64 -43.61 5.80
C PRO A 2 6.29 -42.44 5.04
N SER A 3 5.61 -41.95 4.01
CA SER A 3 6.06 -40.83 3.19
C SER A 3 5.94 -39.53 4.00
N ASP A 4 7.08 -38.92 4.35
CA ASP A 4 7.16 -37.54 4.83
C ASP A 4 6.89 -36.58 3.66
N GLU A 5 5.66 -36.57 3.16
CA GLU A 5 5.21 -35.56 2.20
C GLU A 5 4.68 -34.38 3.03
N PRO A 6 5.35 -33.22 3.04
CA PRO A 6 4.89 -32.08 3.81
C PRO A 6 3.51 -31.68 3.31
N THR A 7 2.52 -31.77 4.20
CA THR A 7 1.12 -31.46 3.87
C THR A 7 1.01 -30.02 3.35
N PRO A 8 0.20 -29.74 2.31
CA PRO A 8 0.05 -28.41 1.69
C PRO A 8 -0.36 -27.27 2.64
N ILE A 9 -0.70 -27.60 3.89
CA ILE A 9 -1.20 -26.68 4.92
C ILE A 9 -0.08 -25.79 5.49
N GLU A 10 1.19 -26.21 5.43
CA GLU A 10 2.32 -25.44 5.98
C GLU A 10 2.73 -24.23 5.12
N ARG A 11 2.21 -24.09 3.90
CA ARG A 11 2.62 -22.99 3.00
C ARG A 11 1.94 -21.64 3.28
N THR A 12 0.92 -21.62 4.13
CA THR A 12 0.06 -20.43 4.31
C THR A 12 0.44 -19.57 5.52
N ALA A 13 1.45 -19.97 6.29
CA ALA A 13 1.96 -19.21 7.44
C ALA A 13 3.20 -18.36 7.10
N SER A 14 3.50 -18.12 5.82
CA SER A 14 4.25 -16.90 5.48
C SER A 14 3.32 -15.75 5.81
N GLU A 15 3.58 -15.06 6.92
CA GLU A 15 2.89 -13.83 7.28
C GLU A 15 2.70 -13.01 6.01
N PRO A 16 1.47 -12.59 5.67
CA PRO A 16 1.25 -11.77 4.48
C PRO A 16 1.98 -10.45 4.71
N MET A 17 3.24 -10.38 4.26
CA MET A 17 4.01 -9.16 4.23
C MET A 17 3.19 -8.18 3.39
N ALA A 18 2.77 -7.08 4.02
CA ALA A 18 2.02 -6.02 3.36
C ALA A 18 2.71 -5.71 2.03
N THR A 19 1.96 -5.87 0.94
CA THR A 19 2.52 -5.58 -0.37
C THR A 19 2.73 -4.08 -0.51
N ARG A 20 3.61 -3.68 -1.43
CA ARG A 20 3.87 -2.25 -1.69
C ARG A 20 2.58 -1.47 -2.00
N TYR A 21 1.62 -2.14 -2.64
CA TYR A 21 0.29 -1.58 -2.93
C TYR A 21 -0.56 -1.40 -1.67
N ASP A 22 -0.50 -2.32 -0.71
CA ASP A 22 -1.19 -2.16 0.58
C ASP A 22 -0.65 -0.94 1.35
N LEU A 23 0.65 -0.67 1.24
CA LEU A 23 1.26 0.53 1.83
C LEU A 23 0.82 1.82 1.14
N VAL A 24 0.74 1.84 -0.19
CA VAL A 24 0.20 2.99 -0.93
C VAL A 24 -1.27 3.23 -0.56
N LEU A 25 -2.05 2.16 -0.49
CA LEU A 25 -3.47 2.21 -0.13
C LEU A 25 -3.67 2.73 1.29
N ALA A 26 -2.78 2.38 2.22
CA ALA A 26 -2.79 2.90 3.59
C ALA A 26 -2.27 4.36 3.68
N ALA A 27 -1.33 4.76 2.81
CA ALA A 27 -0.73 6.09 2.84
C ALA A 27 -1.74 7.21 2.50
N ILE A 28 -2.69 6.95 1.60
CA ILE A 28 -3.73 7.91 1.19
C ILE A 28 -4.63 8.35 2.37
N PRO A 29 -5.34 7.45 3.07
CA PRO A 29 -6.15 7.83 4.22
C PRO A 29 -5.31 8.37 5.38
N LEU A 30 -4.08 7.88 5.56
CA LEU A 30 -3.15 8.41 6.57
C LEU A 30 -2.77 9.87 6.30
N ALA A 31 -2.44 10.22 5.06
CA ALA A 31 -2.08 11.58 4.68
C ALA A 31 -3.25 12.56 4.91
N LEU A 32 -4.47 12.14 4.55
CA LEU A 32 -5.68 12.93 4.79
C LEU A 32 -5.97 13.11 6.29
N LEU A 33 -5.85 12.03 7.07
CA LEU A 33 -6.06 12.06 8.51
C LEU A 33 -5.01 12.93 9.21
N ALA A 34 -3.74 12.79 8.83
CA ALA A 34 -2.65 13.59 9.36
C ALA A 34 -2.85 15.08 9.05
N GLY A 35 -3.25 15.42 7.82
CA GLY A 35 -3.58 16.80 7.44
C GLY A 35 -4.75 17.37 8.25
N ALA A 36 -5.82 16.61 8.44
CA ALA A 36 -6.95 17.02 9.26
C ALA A 36 -6.56 17.29 10.72
N LEU A 37 -5.81 16.37 11.33
CA LEU A 37 -5.31 16.50 12.70
C LEU A 37 -4.36 17.70 12.85
N ALA A 38 -3.44 17.89 11.90
CA ALA A 38 -2.53 19.03 11.89
C ALA A 38 -3.28 20.36 11.77
N GLY A 39 -4.30 20.44 10.91
CA GLY A 39 -5.14 21.64 10.76
C GLY A 39 -5.91 21.99 12.03
N MET A 40 -6.36 20.98 12.78
CA MET A 40 -6.98 21.19 14.10
C MET A 40 -5.95 21.64 15.14
N ALA A 41 -4.79 20.98 15.22
CA ALA A 41 -3.74 21.30 16.18
C ALA A 41 -3.17 22.71 15.96
N ALA A 42 -3.08 23.16 14.72
CA ALA A 42 -2.61 24.50 14.36
C ALA A 42 -3.72 25.57 14.42
N GLY A 43 -4.97 25.21 14.76
CA GLY A 43 -6.08 26.16 14.89
C GLY A 43 -6.60 26.76 13.58
N VAL A 44 -6.15 26.24 12.43
CA VAL A 44 -6.53 26.73 11.09
C VAL A 44 -7.85 26.11 10.59
N GLY A 45 -8.30 25.05 11.26
CA GLY A 45 -9.53 24.32 10.95
C GLY A 45 -9.28 23.11 10.04
N THR A 46 -10.30 22.25 9.94
CA THR A 46 -10.18 20.95 9.26
C THR A 46 -10.09 21.08 7.74
N ARG A 47 -10.80 22.04 7.13
CA ARG A 47 -10.78 22.26 5.67
C ARG A 47 -9.37 22.52 5.11
N PRO A 48 -8.60 23.51 5.60
CA PRO A 48 -7.24 23.73 5.10
C PRO A 48 -6.31 22.57 5.45
N GLY A 49 -6.48 21.94 6.62
CA GLY A 49 -5.71 20.75 7.00
C GLY A 49 -5.89 19.58 6.03
N VAL A 50 -7.14 19.26 5.69
CA VAL A 50 -7.48 18.20 4.72
C VAL A 50 -6.96 18.56 3.32
N ALA A 51 -7.01 19.83 2.92
CA ALA A 51 -6.48 20.26 1.63
C ALA A 51 -4.96 19.97 1.51
N VAL A 52 -4.19 20.28 2.55
CA VAL A 52 -2.76 19.98 2.62
C VAL A 52 -2.51 18.46 2.64
N GLY A 53 -3.29 17.70 3.43
CA GLY A 53 -3.23 16.24 3.43
C GLY A 53 -3.56 15.63 2.05
N GLY A 54 -4.48 16.25 1.32
CA GLY A 54 -4.85 15.86 -0.04
C GLY A 54 -3.71 16.03 -1.05
N VAL A 55 -2.88 17.07 -0.92
CA VAL A 55 -1.67 17.23 -1.74
C VAL A 55 -0.71 16.06 -1.50
N GLY A 56 -0.49 15.67 -0.23
CA GLY A 56 0.33 14.51 0.11
C GLY A 56 -0.22 13.19 -0.47
N ALA A 57 -1.53 12.98 -0.36
CA ALA A 57 -2.21 11.82 -0.95
C ALA A 57 -2.06 11.78 -2.48
N LEU A 58 -2.16 12.93 -3.15
CA LEU A 58 -1.98 13.03 -4.61
C LEU A 58 -0.55 12.65 -5.02
N CYS A 59 0.46 13.09 -4.26
CA CYS A 59 1.85 12.69 -4.50
C CYS A 59 2.07 11.18 -4.34
N ALA A 60 1.50 10.57 -3.30
CA ALA A 60 1.58 9.13 -3.08
C ALA A 60 0.94 8.35 -4.23
N LEU A 61 -0.25 8.78 -4.66
CA LEU A 61 -0.95 8.19 -5.81
C LEU A 61 -0.16 8.36 -7.12
N GLY A 62 0.36 9.57 -7.37
CA GLY A 62 1.18 9.85 -8.55
C GLY A 62 2.45 8.98 -8.59
N TYR A 63 3.11 8.80 -7.45
CA TYR A 63 4.25 7.88 -7.36
C TYR A 63 3.86 6.43 -7.67
N ALA A 64 2.74 5.96 -7.14
CA ALA A 64 2.27 4.59 -7.37
C ALA A 64 1.85 4.34 -8.83
N ILE A 65 1.33 5.35 -9.53
CA ILE A 65 0.90 5.21 -10.92
C ILE A 65 2.07 5.39 -11.89
N PHE A 66 2.92 6.40 -11.66
CA PHE A 66 3.92 6.82 -12.65
C PHE A 66 5.35 6.46 -12.27
N GLY A 67 5.67 6.38 -10.97
CA GLY A 67 7.01 6.03 -10.50
C GLY A 67 7.26 4.53 -10.49
N ASP A 68 6.28 3.76 -10.04
CA ASP A 68 6.34 2.30 -9.99
C ASP A 68 4.99 1.68 -10.41
N PRO A 69 4.61 1.82 -11.69
CA PRO A 69 3.33 1.33 -12.19
C PRO A 69 3.17 -0.17 -11.92
N PRO A 70 1.94 -0.65 -11.66
CA PRO A 70 1.61 -2.07 -11.59
C PRO A 70 1.62 -2.70 -12.98
N ILE A 71 2.79 -2.74 -13.60
CA ILE A 71 3.05 -3.57 -14.77
C ILE A 71 3.48 -4.93 -14.24
N GLU A 72 2.65 -5.94 -14.47
CA GLU A 72 3.06 -7.33 -14.41
C GLU A 72 4.34 -7.46 -15.22
N ARG A 73 5.46 -7.78 -14.54
CA ARG A 73 6.70 -8.18 -15.19
C ARG A 73 6.49 -9.57 -15.80
N GLY A 74 5.75 -9.62 -16.90
CA GLY A 74 5.69 -10.71 -17.88
C GLY A 74 5.48 -12.12 -17.32
N GLY A 75 4.24 -12.63 -17.46
CA GLY A 75 4.06 -14.02 -17.81
C GLY A 75 4.91 -14.36 -19.04
N GLY A 76 5.86 -15.29 -18.88
CA GLY A 76 6.85 -15.54 -19.91
C GLY A 76 7.80 -16.71 -19.65
N ARG A 77 7.32 -17.82 -19.07
CA ARG A 77 7.98 -19.12 -19.20
C ARG A 77 6.93 -20.22 -19.38
N ARG A 78 6.42 -20.33 -20.61
CA ARG A 78 6.10 -21.65 -21.17
C ARG A 78 7.45 -22.30 -21.45
N THR A 79 7.92 -23.15 -20.54
CA THR A 79 8.98 -24.10 -20.85
C THR A 79 8.31 -25.38 -21.33
N SER A 80 8.61 -25.67 -22.61
CA SER A 80 8.41 -26.95 -23.30
C SER A 80 8.92 -28.14 -22.52
#